data_AF-A0A662VP28-F1
#
_entry.id   AF-A0A662VP28-F1
#
_cell.length_a   1.000
_cell.length_b   1.000
_cell.length_c   1.000
_cell.angle_alpha   90.00
_cell.angle_beta   90.00
_cell.angle_gamma   90.00
#
_symmetry.space_group_name_H-M   'P 1'
#
loop_
_entity.id
_entity.type
_entity.pdbx_description
1 polymer ?
#
loop_
_entity_poly.entity_id
_entity_poly.type
_entity_poly.pdbx_seq_one_letter_code
_entity_poly.pdbx_strand_id
1 'polypeptide(L)' 'MQESISLSDVLKEIREMRERLERLEELLEDFIDSTLTPEEEKLIKELKEKVKKGDFSDFIDAEDLCIE' A
#
# COMPACT_ATOMS: atom_id res chain seq x y z
N MET A 1 28.22 -31.98 -24.15
CA MET A 1 29.12 -30.98 -23.54
C MET A 1 28.50 -30.62 -22.20
N GLN A 2 29.18 -30.87 -21.08
CA GLN A 2 28.72 -30.35 -19.78
C GLN A 2 29.08 -28.85 -19.76
N GLU A 3 28.07 -27.99 -19.64
CA GLU A 3 28.30 -26.58 -19.37
C GLU A 3 28.85 -26.45 -17.95
N SER A 4 30.13 -26.07 -17.83
CA SER A 4 30.73 -25.79 -16.54
C SER A 4 30.25 -24.43 -16.07
N ILE A 5 29.28 -24.41 -15.16
CA ILE A 5 28.85 -23.18 -14.48
C ILE A 5 30.02 -22.67 -13.65
N SER A 6 30.46 -21.44 -13.90
CA SER A 6 31.53 -20.83 -13.11
C SER A 6 30.97 -20.22 -11.82
N LEU A 7 31.82 -20.08 -10.80
CA LEU A 7 31.46 -19.34 -9.58
C LEU A 7 31.02 -17.90 -9.91
N SER A 8 31.56 -17.29 -10.96
CA SER A 8 31.18 -15.95 -11.40
C SER A 8 29.75 -15.90 -11.92
N ASP A 9 29.30 -16.95 -12.61
CA ASP A 9 27.92 -17.04 -13.12
C ASP A 9 26.94 -17.14 -11.95
N VAL A 10 27.24 -17.99 -10.96
CA VAL A 10 26.44 -18.11 -9.74
C VAL A 10 26.38 -16.79 -8.97
N LEU A 11 27.51 -16.09 -8.81
CA LEU A 11 27.54 -14.80 -8.11
C LEU A 11 26.75 -13.71 -8.84
N LYS A 12 26.73 -13.75 -10.18
CA LYS A 12 25.93 -12.84 -10.99
C LYS A 12 24.44 -13.12 -10.80
N GLU A 13 24.02 -14.37 -10.86
CA GLU A 13 22.62 -14.76 -10.61
C GLU A 13 22.16 -14.36 -9.21
N ILE A 14 23.00 -14.54 -8.17
CA ILE A 14 22.68 -14.11 -6.80
C ILE A 14 22.46 -12.59 -6.73
N ARG A 15 23.28 -11.79 -7.44
CA ARG A 15 23.08 -10.33 -7.49
C ARG A 15 21.79 -9.95 -8.18
N GLU A 16 21.50 -10.55 -9.34
CA GLU A 16 20.26 -10.31 -10.07
C GLU A 16 19.02 -10.72 -9.26
N MET A 17 19.10 -11.83 -8.52
CA MET A 17 18.04 -12.24 -7.59
C MET A 17 17.82 -11.21 -6.48
N ARG A 18 18.90 -10.66 -5.92
CA ARG A 18 18.80 -9.62 -4.88
C ARG A 18 18.13 -8.36 -5.40
N GLU A 19 18.55 -7.87 -6.56
CA GLU A 19 17.94 -6.68 -7.19
C GLU A 19 16.45 -6.89 -7.51
N ARG A 20 16.06 -8.12 -7.89
CA ARG A 20 14.66 -8.47 -8.13
C ARG A 20 13.84 -8.49 -6.84
N LEU A 21 14.43 -8.92 -5.72
CA LEU A 21 13.77 -8.90 -4.41
C LEU A 21 13.57 -7.46 -3.94
N GLU A 22 14.59 -6.61 -4.05
CA GLU A 22 14.52 -5.18 -3.68
C GLU A 22 13.38 -4.48 -4.43
N ARG A 23 13.25 -4.70 -5.75
CA ARG A 23 12.12 -4.15 -6.53
C ARG A 23 10.75 -4.69 -6.12
N LEU A 24 10.70 -5.94 -5.66
CA LEU A 24 9.45 -6.57 -5.26
C LEU A 24 8.99 -6.03 -3.90
N GLU A 25 9.94 -5.71 -3.01
CA GLU A 25 9.67 -4.99 -1.77
C GLU A 25 9.09 -3.60 -2.05
N GLU A 26 9.71 -2.81 -2.93
CA GLU A 26 9.19 -1.48 -3.32
C GLU A 26 7.75 -1.56 -3.87
N LEU A 27 7.48 -2.52 -4.77
CA LEU A 27 6.13 -2.70 -5.32
C LEU A 27 5.10 -3.14 -4.28
N LEU A 28 5.52 -3.89 -3.25
CA LEU A 28 4.65 -4.28 -2.16
C LEU A 28 4.34 -3.12 -1.22
N GLU A 29 5.32 -2.26 -0.95
CA GLU A 29 5.10 -1.01 -0.19
C GLU A 29 4.10 -0.11 -0.92
N ASP A 30 4.31 0.14 -2.23
CA ASP A 30 3.39 0.92 -3.06
C ASP A 30 1.98 0.29 -3.09
N PHE A 31 1.89 -1.04 -3.12
CA PHE A 31 0.61 -1.75 -3.10
C PHE A 31 -0.09 -1.58 -1.76
N ILE A 32 0.61 -1.75 -0.64
CA ILE A 32 0.06 -1.56 0.70
C ILE A 32 -0.44 -0.13 0.86
N ASP A 33 0.38 0.86 0.50
CA ASP A 33 0.04 2.29 0.61
C ASP A 33 -1.13 2.70 -0.30
N SER A 34 -1.36 2.00 -1.40
CA SER A 34 -2.47 2.26 -2.32
C SER A 34 -3.75 1.50 -1.98
N THR A 35 -3.70 0.54 -1.05
CA THR A 35 -4.86 -0.25 -0.63
C THR A 35 -5.40 0.20 0.71
N LEU A 36 -6.73 0.37 0.77
CA LEU A 36 -7.41 0.55 2.04
C LEU A 36 -7.50 -0.78 2.78
N THR A 37 -7.33 -0.72 4.09
CA THR A 37 -7.66 -1.84 4.97
C THR A 37 -9.18 -2.10 4.96
N PRO A 38 -9.63 -3.34 5.26
CA PRO A 38 -11.06 -3.65 5.37
C PRO A 38 -11.80 -2.73 6.35
N GLU A 39 -11.13 -2.32 7.43
CA GLU A 39 -11.64 -1.36 8.40
C GLU A 39 -11.87 0.04 7.78
N GLU A 40 -10.91 0.55 7.00
CA GLU A 40 -11.04 1.83 6.30
C GLU A 40 -12.13 1.78 5.22
N GLU A 41 -12.24 0.69 4.46
CA GLU A 41 -13.33 0.50 3.50
C GLU A 41 -14.70 0.56 4.18
N LYS A 42 -14.81 -0.08 5.36
CA LYS A 42 -16.04 -0.07 6.15
C LYS A 42 -16.37 1.34 6.63
N LEU A 43 -15.39 2.09 7.14
CA LEU A 43 -15.57 3.49 7.54
C LEU A 43 -16.07 4.36 6.39
N ILE A 44 -15.50 4.20 5.19
CA ILE A 44 -15.96 4.93 3.98
C ILE A 44 -17.40 4.56 3.62
N LYS A 45 -17.77 3.28 3.73
CA LYS A 45 -19.13 2.83 3.46
C LYS A 45 -20.14 3.44 4.44
N GLU A 46 -19.84 3.41 5.74
CA GLU A 46 -20.66 4.00 6.77
C GLU A 46 -20.81 5.52 6.57
N LEU A 47 -19.71 6.21 6.28
CA LEU A 47 -19.70 7.64 5.95
C LEU A 47 -20.63 7.94 4.76
N LYS A 48 -20.52 7.18 3.67
CA LYS A 48 -21.38 7.34 2.48
C LYS A 48 -22.86 7.13 2.80
N GLU A 49 -23.19 6.20 3.70
CA GLU A 49 -24.58 5.99 4.14
C GLU A 49 -25.11 7.15 4.98
N LYS A 50 -24.30 7.67 5.91
CA LYS A 50 -24.64 8.85 6.72
C LYS A 50 -24.88 10.08 5.85
N VAL A 51 -23.98 10.36 4.90
CA VAL A 51 -24.13 11.45 3.92
C VAL A 51 -25.41 11.28 3.10
N LYS A 52 -25.71 10.08 2.60
CA LYS A 52 -26.96 9.82 1.85
C LYS A 52 -28.22 10.03 2.69
N LYS A 53 -28.17 9.73 3.98
CA LYS A 53 -29.27 9.92 4.93
C LYS A 53 -29.35 11.37 5.45
N GLY A 54 -28.36 12.22 5.14
CA GLY A 54 -28.24 13.57 5.68
C GLY A 54 -27.96 13.58 7.19
N ASP A 55 -27.40 12.50 7.73
CA ASP A 55 -27.07 12.38 9.15
C ASP A 55 -25.64 12.86 9.38
N PHE A 56 -25.52 14.11 9.84
CA PHE A 56 -24.24 14.74 10.14
C PHE A 56 -24.02 14.92 11.65
N SER A 57 -24.77 14.19 12.48
CA SER A 57 -24.74 14.36 13.94
C SER A 57 -23.36 14.10 14.58
N ASP A 58 -22.54 13.25 13.96
CA ASP A 58 -21.18 12.95 14.38
C ASP A 58 -20.12 13.91 13.80
N PHE A 59 -20.52 14.90 13.02
CA PHE A 59 -19.62 15.82 12.32
C PHE A 59 -19.78 17.25 12.87
N ILE A 60 -18.70 18.02 12.77
CA ILE A 60 -18.70 19.45 13.03
C ILE A 60 -18.37 20.19 11.75
N ASP A 61 -18.92 21.39 11.59
CA ASP A 61 -18.60 22.24 10.45
C ASP A 61 -17.11 22.63 10.52
N ALA A 62 -16.47 22.67 9.35
CA ALA A 62 -15.03 22.92 9.28
C ALA A 62 -14.67 24.34 9.76
N GLU A 63 -15.61 25.28 9.65
CA GLU A 63 -15.49 26.64 10.15
C GLU A 63 -15.51 26.70 11.68
N ASP A 64 -16.16 25.73 12.34
CA ASP A 64 -16.22 25.62 13.80
C ASP A 64 -14.94 24.98 14.38
N LEU A 65 -14.10 24.37 13.55
CA LEU A 65 -12.71 24.00 13.86
C LEU A 65 -11.81 25.25 13.87
N CYS A 66 -12.14 26.23 14.70
CA CYS A 66 -11.22 27.31 15.01
C CYS A 66 -10.04 26.76 15.84
N ILE A 67 -8.95 26.39 15.15
CA ILE A 67 -7.65 26.15 15.77
C ILE A 67 -6.99 27.53 15.91
N GLU A 68 -7.11 28.13 17.10
CA GLU A 68 -6.31 29.31 17.49
C GLU A 68 -4.84 28.94 17.76
#